data_AF-A0A962AW37-F1
#
_entry.id   AF-A0A962AW37-F1
#
_cell.length_a   1.000
_cell.length_b   1.000
_cell.length_c   1.000
_cell.angle_alpha   90.00
_cell.angle_beta   90.00
_cell.angle_gamma   90.00
#
_symmetry.space_group_name_H-M   'P 1'
#
loop_
_entity.id
_entity.type
_entity.pdbx_description
1 polymer ?
#
loop_
_entity_poly.entity_id
_entity_poly.type
_entity_poly.pdbx_seq_one_letter_code
_entity_poly.pdbx_strand_id
1 'polypeptide(L)'
;MNGAQDLGGMMGFGPVVAEKDEPVFHGRWESRVLANVVATQALGWWSGDRSRFARESLNPGFYLTHSYYEIWLAALERILAEQELVADDEIATGHAMRAARQPEKIFEANEVAEALRRGWPSERETNTQPRFAIGQKVRAKNMHPTTHTRLPRYARGRVGVVEAVRGCHVFPDANAHGRGPDPQWVYN
;
A
#
# COMPACT_ATOMS: atom_id res chain seq x y z
N MET A 1 -3.54 -3.32 -11.81
CA MET A 1 -3.06 -2.12 -12.51
C MET A 1 -1.71 -2.45 -13.13
N ASN A 2 -1.46 -2.01 -14.37
CA ASN A 2 -0.16 -2.20 -15.03
C ASN A 2 0.62 -0.88 -14.97
N GLY A 3 1.09 -0.52 -13.77
CA GLY A 3 1.75 0.76 -13.50
C GLY A 3 3.27 0.67 -13.37
N ALA A 4 3.89 1.80 -13.00
CA ALA A 4 5.34 1.95 -12.85
C ALA A 4 5.94 1.11 -11.72
N GLN A 5 5.15 0.77 -10.70
CA GLN A 5 5.57 -0.03 -9.55
C GLN A 5 5.88 -1.50 -9.88
N ASP A 6 5.30 -2.05 -10.95
CA ASP A 6 5.35 -3.48 -11.25
C ASP A 6 6.57 -3.79 -12.13
N LEU A 7 7.76 -3.62 -11.56
CA LEU A 7 9.04 -3.64 -12.29
C LEU A 7 9.62 -5.04 -12.53
N GLY A 8 8.97 -6.09 -12.02
CA GLY A 8 9.51 -7.46 -12.07
C GLY A 8 9.78 -7.93 -13.49
N GLY A 9 11.06 -8.22 -13.78
CA GLY A 9 11.52 -8.69 -15.09
C GLY A 9 11.77 -7.59 -16.13
N MET A 10 11.65 -6.31 -15.76
CA MET A 10 12.00 -5.20 -16.66
C MET A 10 13.52 -4.98 -16.72
N MET A 11 13.99 -4.43 -17.84
CA MET A 11 15.40 -4.13 -18.11
C MET A 11 15.62 -2.62 -18.23
N GLY A 12 16.87 -2.17 -18.13
CA GLY A 12 17.26 -0.77 -18.41
C GLY A 12 17.35 0.16 -17.19
N PHE A 13 17.28 -0.37 -15.97
CA PHE A 13 17.38 0.43 -14.73
C PHE A 13 18.83 0.68 -14.25
N GLY A 14 19.82 0.06 -14.89
CA GLY A 14 21.21 0.13 -14.44
C GLY A 14 21.50 -0.75 -13.22
N PRO A 15 22.69 -0.63 -12.61
CA PRO A 15 23.07 -1.39 -11.42
C PRO A 15 22.36 -0.87 -10.17
N VAL A 16 22.23 -1.73 -9.15
CA VAL A 16 21.84 -1.30 -7.80
C VAL A 16 23.02 -0.57 -7.17
N VAL A 17 22.83 0.70 -6.82
CA VAL A 17 23.84 1.53 -6.16
C VAL A 17 23.37 1.80 -4.73
N ALA A 18 23.99 1.13 -3.76
CA ALA A 18 23.72 1.37 -2.35
C ALA A 18 24.54 2.55 -1.83
N GLU A 19 23.92 3.41 -1.03
CA GLU A 19 24.63 4.47 -0.32
C GLU A 19 25.43 3.88 0.84
N LYS A 20 26.68 4.33 1.00
CA LYS A 20 27.50 3.94 2.15
C LYS A 20 27.05 4.76 3.36
N ASP A 21 26.83 4.09 4.49
CA ASP A 21 26.42 4.72 5.75
C ASP A 21 25.07 5.50 5.61
N GLU A 22 24.14 4.96 4.80
CA GLU A 22 22.82 5.55 4.54
C GLU A 22 22.06 5.85 5.85
N PRO A 23 21.62 7.10 6.06
CA PRO A 23 20.81 7.45 7.22
C PRO A 23 19.39 6.87 7.08
N VAL A 24 18.68 6.68 8.21
CA VAL A 24 17.27 6.25 8.19
C VAL A 24 16.37 7.26 7.45
N PHE A 25 16.71 8.55 7.56
CA PHE A 25 16.06 9.65 6.85
C PHE A 25 17.12 10.64 6.39
N HIS A 26 17.15 10.97 5.10
CA HIS A 26 18.02 12.00 4.51
C HIS A 26 17.59 13.41 4.90
N GLY A 27 16.35 13.58 5.32
CA GLY A 27 15.83 14.85 5.80
C GLY A 27 14.73 14.71 6.85
N ARG A 28 14.57 15.74 7.68
CA ARG A 28 13.49 15.77 8.70
C ARG A 28 12.09 15.69 8.07
N TRP A 29 11.93 16.10 6.82
CA TRP A 29 10.65 16.03 6.12
C TRP A 29 10.23 14.58 5.85
N GLU A 30 11.17 13.67 5.59
CA GLU A 30 10.88 12.26 5.32
C GLU A 30 10.27 11.57 6.53
N SER A 31 10.81 11.82 7.72
CA SER A 31 10.25 11.29 8.96
C SER A 31 8.87 11.88 9.27
N ARG A 32 8.61 13.13 8.88
CA ARG A 32 7.28 13.74 8.96
C ARG A 32 6.29 13.09 7.99
N VAL A 33 6.70 12.75 6.77
CA VAL A 33 5.85 12.02 5.82
C VAL A 33 5.46 10.67 6.41
N LEU A 34 6.41 9.89 6.93
CA LEU A 34 6.12 8.62 7.59
C LEU A 34 5.16 8.80 8.77
N ALA A 35 5.44 9.77 9.65
CA ALA A 35 4.59 10.06 10.81
C ALA A 35 3.16 10.42 10.40
N ASN A 36 2.98 11.27 9.39
CA ASN A 36 1.67 11.65 8.88
C ASN A 36 0.94 10.45 8.28
N VAL A 37 1.61 9.59 7.50
CA VAL A 37 1.00 8.37 6.96
C VAL A 37 0.52 7.45 8.08
N VAL A 38 1.33 7.23 9.11
CA VAL A 38 0.96 6.37 10.24
C VAL A 38 -0.20 6.97 11.03
N ALA A 39 -0.12 8.24 11.39
CA ALA A 39 -1.14 8.91 12.19
C ALA A 39 -2.50 8.98 11.47
N THR A 40 -2.50 9.29 10.18
CA THR A 40 -3.73 9.43 9.41
C THR A 40 -4.33 8.09 9.00
N GLN A 41 -3.51 7.07 8.71
CA GLN A 41 -4.02 5.72 8.45
C GLN A 41 -4.62 5.08 9.72
N ALA A 42 -4.15 5.45 10.91
CA ALA A 42 -4.70 4.98 12.17
C ALA A 42 -6.15 5.46 12.44
N LEU A 43 -6.65 6.45 11.70
CA LEU A 43 -8.07 6.83 11.71
C LEU A 43 -8.99 5.69 11.22
N GLY A 44 -8.45 4.73 10.46
CA GLY A 44 -9.19 3.56 9.98
C GLY A 44 -10.14 3.83 8.81
N TRP A 45 -10.14 5.06 8.27
CA TRP A 45 -11.00 5.45 7.14
C TRP A 45 -10.55 4.84 5.80
N TRP A 46 -9.28 4.45 5.68
CA TRP A 46 -8.75 3.70 4.54
C TRP A 46 -7.77 2.63 4.99
N SER A 47 -7.55 1.66 4.10
CA SER A 47 -6.62 0.56 4.34
C SER A 47 -5.21 0.85 3.82
N GLY A 48 -4.22 0.09 4.30
CA GLY A 48 -2.88 0.09 3.71
C GLY A 48 -2.87 -0.28 2.23
N ASP A 49 -3.83 -1.09 1.77
CA ASP A 49 -4.00 -1.43 0.35
C ASP A 49 -4.51 -0.23 -0.46
N ARG A 50 -5.38 0.61 0.11
CA ARG A 50 -5.74 1.91 -0.49
C ARG A 50 -4.53 2.82 -0.62
N SER A 51 -3.67 2.87 0.41
CA SER A 51 -2.42 3.66 0.36
C SER A 51 -1.46 3.15 -0.72
N ARG A 52 -1.33 1.82 -0.89
CA ARG A 52 -0.55 1.25 -1.99
C ARG A 52 -1.15 1.63 -3.33
N PHE A 53 -2.45 1.38 -3.52
CA PHE A 53 -3.16 1.78 -4.73
C PHE A 53 -2.96 3.26 -5.03
N ALA A 54 -2.91 4.11 -4.00
CA ALA A 54 -2.72 5.53 -4.22
C ALA A 54 -1.38 5.87 -4.89
N ARG A 55 -0.30 5.26 -4.41
CA ARG A 55 1.06 5.35 -4.96
C ARG A 55 1.15 4.74 -6.37
N GLU A 56 0.48 3.61 -6.56
CA GLU A 56 0.42 2.90 -7.85
C GLU A 56 -0.24 3.74 -8.95
N SER A 57 -1.20 4.59 -8.59
CA SER A 57 -1.90 5.49 -9.52
C SER A 57 -1.18 6.81 -9.80
N LEU A 58 0.03 7.02 -9.29
CA LEU A 58 0.80 8.22 -9.63
C LEU A 58 1.23 8.20 -11.10
N ASN A 59 1.55 9.38 -11.65
CA ASN A 59 2.12 9.47 -12.99
C ASN A 59 3.40 8.59 -13.05
N PRO A 60 3.55 7.70 -14.05
CA PRO A 60 4.71 6.82 -14.15
C PRO A 60 6.06 7.54 -14.18
N GLY A 61 6.14 8.69 -14.86
CA GLY A 61 7.33 9.51 -14.91
C GLY A 61 7.68 10.06 -13.53
N PHE A 62 6.69 10.55 -12.79
CA PHE A 62 6.87 10.99 -11.39
C PHE A 62 7.37 9.84 -10.52
N TYR A 63 6.67 8.69 -10.53
CA TYR A 63 7.01 7.53 -9.68
C TYR A 63 8.45 7.05 -9.88
N LEU A 64 8.96 7.06 -11.12
CA LEU A 64 10.30 6.53 -11.44
C LEU A 64 11.42 7.55 -11.20
N THR A 65 11.10 8.82 -10.99
CA THR A 65 12.10 9.91 -10.91
C THR A 65 12.10 10.66 -9.58
N HIS A 66 11.21 10.31 -8.66
CA HIS A 66 11.10 10.93 -7.35
C HIS A 66 11.54 9.96 -6.25
N SER A 67 12.00 10.52 -5.15
CA SER A 67 12.44 9.78 -3.97
C SER A 67 11.30 9.00 -3.31
N TYR A 68 11.68 8.04 -2.47
CA TYR A 68 10.75 7.17 -1.77
C TYR A 68 9.67 7.95 -1.01
N TYR A 69 10.06 8.97 -0.25
CA TYR A 69 9.11 9.73 0.56
C TYR A 69 8.34 10.80 -0.24
N GLU A 70 8.82 11.25 -1.40
CA GLU A 70 8.02 12.07 -2.32
C GLU A 70 6.84 11.28 -2.91
N ILE A 71 7.07 10.00 -3.27
CA ILE A 71 6.00 9.08 -3.71
C ILE A 71 4.95 8.90 -2.60
N TRP A 72 5.41 8.78 -1.34
CA TRP A 72 4.50 8.64 -0.20
C TRP A 72 3.70 9.92 0.07
N LEU A 73 4.35 11.08 0.01
CA LEU A 73 3.70 12.37 0.22
C LEU A 73 2.63 12.64 -0.83
N ALA A 74 2.96 12.51 -2.12
CA ALA A 74 2.00 12.74 -3.20
C ALA A 74 0.76 11.82 -3.11
N ALA A 75 0.96 10.56 -2.73
CA ALA A 75 -0.14 9.63 -2.52
C ALA A 75 -0.96 9.97 -1.26
N LEU A 76 -0.31 10.45 -0.20
CA LEU A 76 -0.96 10.86 1.04
C LEU A 76 -1.84 12.09 0.80
N GLU A 77 -1.31 13.14 0.17
CA GLU A 77 -2.04 14.38 -0.14
C GLU A 77 -3.35 14.08 -0.86
N ARG A 78 -3.30 13.21 -1.88
CA ARG A 78 -4.51 12.78 -2.58
C ARG A 78 -5.51 12.07 -1.67
N ILE A 79 -5.06 11.16 -0.80
CA ILE A 79 -5.95 10.46 0.13
C ILE A 79 -6.57 11.44 1.12
N LEU A 80 -5.80 12.38 1.67
CA LEU A 80 -6.30 13.38 2.62
C LEU A 80 -7.37 14.26 1.97
N ALA A 81 -7.18 14.66 0.72
CA ALA A 81 -8.18 15.38 -0.07
C ALA A 81 -9.44 14.55 -0.34
N GLU A 82 -9.28 13.28 -0.77
CA GLU A 82 -10.40 12.34 -0.97
C GLU A 82 -11.22 12.09 0.31
N GLN A 83 -10.60 12.23 1.49
CA GLN A 83 -11.25 12.06 2.80
C GLN A 83 -11.70 13.37 3.44
N GLU A 84 -11.57 14.50 2.73
CA GLU A 84 -11.95 15.84 3.20
C GLU A 84 -11.21 16.26 4.50
N LEU A 85 -9.98 15.77 4.69
CA LEU A 85 -9.11 16.14 5.82
C LEU A 85 -8.30 17.41 5.52
N VAL A 86 -7.87 17.58 4.27
CA VAL A 86 -7.12 18.74 3.78
C VAL A 86 -7.49 18.95 2.32
N ALA A 87 -7.79 20.17 1.88
CA ALA A 87 -8.02 20.43 0.45
C ALA A 87 -6.79 21.00 -0.27
N ASP A 88 -6.83 20.98 -1.60
CA ASP A 88 -5.70 21.33 -2.46
C ASP A 88 -5.15 22.76 -2.22
N ASP A 89 -6.01 23.72 -1.94
CA ASP A 89 -5.61 25.11 -1.65
C ASP A 89 -4.99 25.26 -0.24
N GLU A 90 -5.38 24.42 0.72
CA GLU A 90 -4.76 24.36 2.05
C GLU A 90 -3.37 23.74 1.98
N ILE A 91 -3.17 22.74 1.11
CA ILE A 91 -1.84 22.19 0.80
C ILE A 91 -0.97 23.26 0.12
N ALA A 92 -1.50 23.94 -0.89
CA ALA A 92 -0.75 24.95 -1.64
C ALA A 92 -0.36 26.17 -0.79
N THR A 93 -1.23 26.58 0.13
CA THR A 93 -0.98 27.74 1.01
C THR A 93 -0.32 27.39 2.33
N GLY A 94 -0.36 26.11 2.75
CA GLY A 94 0.12 25.65 4.04
C GLY A 94 -0.73 26.09 5.23
N HIS A 95 -1.95 26.57 5.00
CA HIS A 95 -2.84 27.09 6.05
C HIS A 95 -4.21 26.41 5.99
N ALA A 96 -4.77 26.11 7.16
CA ALA A 96 -6.17 25.67 7.24
C ALA A 96 -7.08 26.85 6.87
N MET A 97 -7.95 26.64 5.88
CA MET A 97 -8.88 27.63 5.34
C MET A 97 -10.33 27.25 5.62
N ARG A 98 -10.59 25.99 5.99
CA ARG A 98 -11.92 25.49 6.33
C ARG A 98 -11.85 24.45 7.45
N ALA A 99 -13.01 24.14 8.01
CA ALA A 99 -13.11 23.03 8.95
C ALA A 99 -12.92 21.70 8.22
N ALA A 100 -11.93 20.92 8.65
CA ALA A 100 -11.72 19.55 8.17
C ALA A 100 -12.82 18.61 8.70
N ARG A 101 -13.07 17.52 7.96
CA ARG A 101 -13.87 16.40 8.47
C ARG A 101 -13.27 15.90 9.78
N GLN A 102 -14.07 15.87 10.85
CA GLN A 102 -13.59 15.51 12.18
C GLN A 102 -13.57 13.99 12.35
N PRO A 103 -12.43 13.38 12.71
CA PRO A 103 -12.37 11.96 13.02
C PRO A 103 -13.03 11.63 14.36
N GLU A 104 -13.64 10.45 14.44
CA GLU A 104 -14.25 9.95 15.67
C GLU A 104 -13.21 9.64 16.75
N LYS A 105 -11.97 9.37 16.33
CA LYS A 105 -10.81 9.08 17.17
C LYS A 105 -9.55 9.68 16.55
N ILE A 106 -8.65 10.16 17.40
CA ILE A 106 -7.33 10.64 17.00
C ILE A 106 -6.31 9.61 17.49
N PHE A 107 -5.25 9.42 16.71
CA PHE A 107 -4.14 8.56 17.09
C PHE A 107 -3.14 9.36 17.92
N GLU A 108 -3.03 9.04 19.21
CA GLU A 108 -2.28 9.81 20.18
C GLU A 108 -0.81 9.37 20.24
N ALA A 109 0.08 10.30 20.60
CA ALA A 109 1.53 10.05 20.61
C ALA A 109 1.95 8.91 21.55
N ASN A 110 1.23 8.70 22.65
CA ASN A 110 1.49 7.62 23.61
C ASN A 110 1.08 6.23 23.08
N GLU A 111 0.28 6.14 22.02
CA GLU A 111 -0.16 4.87 21.41
C GLU A 111 0.85 4.34 20.37
N VAL A 112 1.73 5.19 19.86
CA VAL A 112 2.61 4.92 18.72
C VAL A 112 3.47 3.67 18.92
N ALA A 113 4.16 3.58 20.05
CA ALA A 113 5.11 2.49 20.30
C ALA A 113 4.42 1.11 20.36
N GLU A 114 3.25 1.04 21.00
CA GLU A 114 2.44 -0.18 21.07
C GLU A 114 1.89 -0.55 19.69
N ALA A 115 1.32 0.42 18.97
CA ALA A 115 0.74 0.20 17.65
C ALA A 115 1.78 -0.32 16.65
N LEU A 116 2.98 0.27 16.61
CA LEU A 116 4.06 -0.17 15.73
C LEU A 116 4.58 -1.56 16.10
N ARG A 117 4.67 -1.88 17.41
CA ARG A 117 5.09 -3.21 17.86
C ARG A 117 4.06 -4.29 17.50
N ARG A 118 2.77 -3.99 17.67
CA ARG A 118 1.67 -4.89 17.33
C ARG A 118 1.53 -5.05 15.80
N GLY A 119 1.80 -3.99 15.07
CA GLY A 119 1.56 -3.91 13.63
C GLY A 119 0.08 -3.98 13.27
N TRP A 120 -0.18 -4.21 11.97
CA TRP A 120 -1.51 -4.33 11.41
C TRP A 120 -1.69 -5.71 10.77
N PRO A 121 -2.07 -6.73 11.56
CA PRO A 121 -2.22 -8.10 11.08
C PRO A 121 -3.30 -8.19 9.99
N SER A 122 -2.97 -8.91 8.93
CA SER A 122 -3.85 -9.13 7.78
C SER A 122 -4.59 -10.46 7.88
N GLU A 123 -4.20 -11.34 8.81
CA GLU A 123 -4.83 -12.62 9.09
C GLU A 123 -6.31 -12.42 9.42
N ARG A 124 -7.16 -13.28 8.88
CA ARG A 124 -8.60 -13.29 9.14
C ARG A 124 -9.07 -14.72 9.34
N GLU A 125 -10.02 -14.88 10.25
CA GLU A 125 -10.72 -16.14 10.39
C GLU A 125 -11.55 -16.44 9.13
N THR A 126 -11.69 -17.73 8.82
CA THR A 126 -12.53 -18.19 7.72
C THR A 126 -13.16 -19.53 8.08
N ASN A 127 -14.36 -19.76 7.55
CA ASN A 127 -15.06 -21.05 7.63
C ASN A 127 -14.89 -21.87 6.34
N THR A 128 -14.09 -21.40 5.39
CA THR A 128 -13.78 -22.10 4.14
C THR A 128 -12.51 -22.93 4.29
N GLN A 129 -12.27 -23.87 3.37
CA GLN A 129 -11.03 -24.64 3.30
C GLN A 129 -10.15 -24.13 2.15
N PRO A 130 -8.82 -24.31 2.22
CA PRO A 130 -7.93 -23.95 1.12
C PRO A 130 -8.33 -24.73 -0.12
N ARG A 131 -8.46 -24.04 -1.25
CA ARG A 131 -8.85 -24.64 -2.53
C ARG A 131 -7.73 -25.47 -3.15
N PHE A 132 -6.48 -25.14 -2.84
CA PHE A 132 -5.31 -25.80 -3.39
C PHE A 132 -4.47 -26.46 -2.29
N ALA A 133 -3.82 -27.57 -2.63
CA ALA A 133 -2.94 -28.31 -1.73
C ALA A 133 -1.46 -28.09 -2.08
N ILE A 134 -0.57 -28.29 -1.11
CA ILE A 134 0.88 -28.29 -1.33
C ILE A 134 1.25 -29.35 -2.38
N GLY A 135 2.14 -29.01 -3.31
CA GLY A 135 2.52 -29.84 -4.46
C GLY A 135 1.58 -29.73 -5.67
N GLN A 136 0.44 -29.04 -5.54
CA GLN A 136 -0.50 -28.89 -6.66
C GLN A 136 0.01 -27.92 -7.71
N LYS A 137 -0.04 -28.33 -8.98
CA LYS A 137 0.18 -27.42 -10.11
C LYS A 137 -1.00 -26.46 -10.26
N VAL A 138 -0.70 -25.16 -10.29
CA VAL A 138 -1.68 -24.09 -10.44
C VAL A 138 -1.26 -23.14 -11.55
N ARG A 139 -2.22 -22.44 -12.14
CA ARG A 139 -1.96 -21.38 -13.12
C ARG A 139 -2.43 -20.05 -12.58
N ALA A 140 -1.54 -19.07 -12.55
CA ALA A 140 -1.92 -17.70 -12.22
C ALA A 140 -2.91 -17.17 -13.27
N LYS A 141 -3.94 -16.45 -12.82
CA LYS A 141 -4.93 -15.83 -13.73
C LYS A 141 -4.22 -14.93 -14.75
N ASN A 142 -4.67 -14.96 -16.00
CA ASN A 142 -4.28 -13.96 -16.97
C ASN A 142 -5.28 -12.80 -16.92
N MET A 143 -4.97 -11.75 -16.16
CA MET A 143 -5.88 -10.64 -15.90
C MET A 143 -5.14 -9.30 -15.96
N HIS A 144 -5.86 -8.24 -16.36
CA HIS A 144 -5.31 -6.89 -16.50
C HIS A 144 -6.24 -5.84 -15.85
N PRO A 145 -6.52 -5.95 -14.54
CA PRO A 145 -7.37 -4.95 -13.89
C PRO A 145 -6.72 -3.58 -13.94
N THR A 146 -7.53 -2.54 -14.14
CA THR A 146 -7.12 -1.13 -13.97
C THR A 146 -6.98 -0.74 -12.49
N THR A 147 -7.49 -1.58 -11.59
CA THR A 147 -7.51 -1.40 -10.13
C THR A 147 -6.32 -2.07 -9.42
N HIS A 148 -6.17 -1.83 -8.11
CA HIS A 148 -5.18 -2.51 -7.27
C HIS A 148 -5.24 -4.04 -7.40
N THR A 149 -4.07 -4.68 -7.50
CA THR A 149 -3.92 -6.13 -7.43
C THR A 149 -2.49 -6.47 -7.03
N ARG A 150 -2.30 -7.64 -6.40
CA ARG A 150 -0.96 -8.14 -6.01
C ARG A 150 -0.38 -9.16 -6.98
N LEU A 151 -1.01 -9.39 -8.14
CA LEU A 151 -0.49 -10.30 -9.17
C LEU A 151 0.44 -9.56 -10.15
N PRO A 152 1.78 -9.69 -10.01
CA PRO A 152 2.73 -9.00 -10.89
C PRO A 152 2.60 -9.51 -12.33
N ARG A 153 2.89 -8.65 -13.30
CA ARG A 153 2.75 -8.96 -14.73
C ARG A 153 3.51 -10.20 -15.16
N TYR A 154 4.75 -10.38 -14.68
CA TYR A 154 5.60 -11.48 -15.11
C TYR A 154 5.04 -12.87 -14.73
N ALA A 155 4.21 -12.95 -13.70
CA ALA A 155 3.62 -14.20 -13.21
C ALA A 155 2.30 -14.58 -13.92
N ARG A 156 1.65 -13.66 -14.63
CA ARG A 156 0.32 -13.88 -15.21
C ARG A 156 0.34 -14.99 -16.26
N GLY A 157 -0.64 -15.88 -16.19
CA GLY A 157 -0.76 -17.03 -17.08
C GLY A 157 0.31 -18.12 -16.89
N ARG A 158 1.31 -17.92 -16.03
CA ARG A 158 2.37 -18.91 -15.74
C ARG A 158 1.83 -20.04 -14.86
N VAL A 159 2.42 -21.22 -15.02
CA VAL A 159 2.16 -22.39 -14.19
C VAL A 159 3.23 -22.46 -13.13
N GLY A 160 2.81 -22.66 -11.88
CA GLY A 160 3.68 -22.91 -10.73
C GLY A 160 3.17 -24.12 -9.94
N VAL A 161 3.82 -24.37 -8.81
CA VAL A 161 3.45 -25.41 -7.85
C VAL A 161 3.23 -24.71 -6.51
N VAL A 162 2.16 -25.07 -5.80
CA VAL A 162 1.91 -24.56 -4.45
C VAL A 162 2.95 -25.16 -3.50
N GLU A 163 3.74 -24.32 -2.86
CA GLU A 163 4.78 -24.73 -1.90
C GLU A 163 4.27 -24.64 -0.45
N ALA A 164 3.39 -23.68 -0.16
CA ALA A 164 2.84 -23.50 1.18
C ALA A 164 1.41 -22.94 1.16
N VAL A 165 0.62 -23.31 2.19
CA VAL A 165 -0.66 -22.66 2.51
C VAL A 165 -0.43 -21.77 3.73
N ARG A 166 -0.63 -20.46 3.58
CA ARG A 166 -0.29 -19.45 4.61
C ARG A 166 -1.46 -19.02 5.49
N GLY A 167 -2.66 -19.55 5.22
CA GLY A 167 -3.88 -19.15 5.91
C GLY A 167 -4.70 -18.15 5.10
N CYS A 168 -5.68 -17.53 5.75
CA CYS A 168 -6.61 -16.60 5.13
C CYS A 168 -6.28 -15.17 5.55
N HIS A 169 -6.20 -14.27 4.57
CA HIS A 169 -5.81 -12.88 4.79
C HIS A 169 -6.76 -11.94 4.06
N VAL A 170 -6.76 -10.67 4.48
CA VAL A 170 -7.42 -9.59 3.74
C VAL A 170 -7.06 -9.63 2.26
N PHE A 171 -8.06 -9.56 1.37
CA PHE A 171 -7.86 -9.56 -0.07
C PHE A 171 -7.64 -8.14 -0.61
N PRO A 172 -6.42 -7.83 -1.10
CA PRO A 172 -6.07 -6.44 -1.44
C PRO A 172 -6.91 -5.85 -2.57
N ASP A 173 -7.29 -6.66 -3.57
CA ASP A 173 -8.08 -6.21 -4.73
C ASP A 173 -9.49 -5.72 -4.33
N ALA A 174 -10.04 -6.19 -3.21
CA ALA A 174 -11.28 -5.67 -2.61
C ALA A 174 -10.99 -4.53 -1.63
N ASN A 175 -10.05 -4.76 -0.72
CA ASN A 175 -9.78 -3.87 0.41
C ASN A 175 -9.23 -2.49 0.00
N ALA A 176 -8.50 -2.40 -1.11
CA ALA A 176 -8.02 -1.12 -1.65
C ALA A 176 -9.14 -0.20 -2.17
N HIS A 177 -10.35 -0.72 -2.32
CA HIS A 177 -11.50 0.01 -2.89
C HIS A 177 -12.68 0.05 -1.91
N GLY A 178 -12.44 -0.14 -0.61
CA GLY A 178 -13.48 -0.03 0.42
C GLY A 178 -14.55 -1.12 0.36
N ARG A 179 -14.30 -2.24 -0.35
CA ARG A 179 -15.27 -3.35 -0.49
C ARG A 179 -15.17 -4.38 0.65
N GLY A 180 -14.56 -3.99 1.77
CA GLY A 180 -14.31 -4.85 2.92
C GLY A 180 -13.09 -5.76 2.76
N PRO A 181 -12.78 -6.56 3.81
CA PRO A 181 -11.57 -7.35 3.86
C PRO A 181 -11.58 -8.57 2.95
N ASP A 182 -12.76 -9.08 2.57
CA ASP A 182 -12.97 -10.25 1.71
C ASP A 182 -11.90 -11.34 1.91
N PRO A 183 -11.85 -12.04 3.07
CA PRO A 183 -10.74 -12.92 3.38
C PRO A 183 -10.49 -14.00 2.32
N GLN A 184 -9.27 -14.07 1.78
CA GLN A 184 -8.86 -15.07 0.80
C GLN A 184 -7.63 -15.87 1.27
N TRP A 185 -7.59 -17.14 0.88
CA TRP A 185 -6.45 -18.02 1.14
C TRP A 185 -5.19 -17.55 0.39
N VAL A 186 -4.08 -17.43 1.12
CA VAL A 186 -2.77 -17.07 0.58
C VAL A 186 -1.92 -18.33 0.45
N TYR A 187 -1.26 -18.43 -0.70
CA TYR A 187 -0.37 -19.53 -1.06
C TYR A 187 0.99 -18.95 -1.45
N ASN A 188 2.05 -19.73 -1.26
CA ASN A 188 3.31 -19.56 -1.98
C ASN A 188 3.35 -20.51 -3.15
#